data_AF-I4AL87-F1
#
_entry.id   AF-I4AL87-F1
#
_cell.length_a   1.000
_cell.length_b   1.000
_cell.length_c   1.000
_cell.angle_alpha   90.00
_cell.angle_beta   90.00
_cell.angle_gamma   90.00
#
_symmetry.space_group_name_H-M   'P 1'
#
loop_
_entity.id
_entity.type
_entity.pdbx_description
1 polymer ?
#
loop_
_entity_poly.entity_id
_entity_poly.type
_entity_poly.pdbx_seq_one_letter_code
_entity_poly.pdbx_strand_id
1 'polypeptide(L)'
;MKPDIEIKCPNCQSKANFYADGTTGEYVLKPSHIGKMSCVKCGMNKKIEIKTEMYFYQIPVDNRILYARTFDNLLILRKYFAENMKMYSDPELDFPKSFYKKRKEIVQLIDKRIKPAGNNGYS
;
A
#
# COMPACT_ATOMS: atom_id res chain seq x y z
N MET A 1 5.27 5.18 17.49
CA MET A 1 4.59 3.95 17.04
C MET A 1 4.45 4.00 15.52
N LYS A 2 4.99 3.02 14.79
CA LYS A 2 4.85 2.94 13.32
C LYS A 2 3.41 2.57 12.97
N PRO A 3 2.78 3.16 11.95
CA PRO A 3 1.44 2.74 11.53
C PRO A 3 1.46 1.33 10.95
N ASP A 4 0.39 0.58 11.20
CA ASP A 4 0.17 -0.71 10.56
C ASP A 4 -0.17 -0.53 9.09
N ILE A 5 -0.94 0.53 8.78
CA ILE A 5 -1.40 0.88 7.44
C ILE A 5 -1.42 2.42 7.28
N GLU A 6 -0.97 2.91 6.13
CA GLU A 6 -1.12 4.28 5.67
C GLU A 6 -2.32 4.37 4.71
N ILE A 7 -3.28 5.21 5.06
CA ILE A 7 -4.56 5.35 4.37
C ILE A 7 -4.87 6.80 3.98
N LYS A 8 -5.82 7.00 3.07
CA LYS A 8 -6.42 8.28 2.74
C LYS A 8 -7.43 8.63 3.84
N CYS A 9 -7.28 9.80 4.43
CA CYS A 9 -8.26 10.32 5.37
C CYS A 9 -9.61 10.51 4.64
N PRO A 10 -10.73 9.92 5.11
CA PRO A 10 -12.02 10.10 4.46
C PRO A 10 -12.50 11.55 4.51
N ASN A 11 -12.02 12.35 5.47
CA ASN A 11 -12.38 13.75 5.62
C ASN A 11 -11.62 14.68 4.66
N CYS A 12 -10.30 14.51 4.53
CA CYS A 12 -9.44 15.48 3.82
C CYS A 12 -8.57 14.87 2.72
N GLN A 13 -8.77 13.57 2.43
CA GLN A 13 -8.07 12.76 1.41
C GLN A 13 -6.54 12.69 1.54
N SER A 14 -5.98 13.34 2.55
CA SER A 14 -4.55 13.37 2.81
C SER A 14 -4.12 12.12 3.55
N LYS A 15 -2.81 11.84 3.55
CA LYS A 15 -2.26 10.67 4.23
C LYS A 15 -2.62 10.69 5.72
N ALA A 16 -3.10 9.56 6.20
CA ALA A 16 -3.45 9.30 7.59
C ALA A 16 -2.87 7.95 8.01
N ASN A 17 -2.66 7.80 9.31
CA ASN A 17 -2.15 6.60 9.92
C ASN A 17 -3.31 5.75 10.43
N PHE A 18 -3.21 4.44 10.27
CA PHE A 18 -4.13 3.48 10.84
C PHE A 18 -3.38 2.46 11.67
N TYR A 19 -3.95 2.18 12.84
CA TYR A 19 -3.44 1.27 13.84
C TYR A 19 -4.54 0.26 14.17
N ALA A 20 -4.24 -1.02 14.08
CA ALA A 20 -5.20 -2.07 14.38
C ALA A 20 -4.55 -3.15 15.23
N ASP A 21 -5.32 -3.66 16.18
CA ASP A 21 -4.92 -4.82 16.95
C ASP A 21 -4.72 -6.00 15.98
N GLY A 22 -3.64 -6.77 16.18
CA GLY A 22 -3.37 -7.94 15.38
C GLY A 22 -4.42 -9.02 15.65
N THR A 23 -5.12 -9.48 14.63
CA THR A 23 -5.88 -10.72 14.71
C THR A 23 -4.92 -11.90 14.55
N THR A 24 -4.89 -12.79 15.53
CA THR A 24 -4.27 -14.12 15.43
C THR A 24 -5.13 -14.99 14.51
N GLY A 25 -4.77 -15.06 13.23
CA GLY A 25 -5.01 -16.29 12.47
C GLY A 25 -3.96 -17.31 12.91
N GLU A 26 -4.28 -18.60 12.95
CA GLU A 26 -3.55 -19.69 13.64
C GLU A 26 -2.00 -19.66 13.55
N TYR A 27 -1.39 -19.00 12.55
CA TYR A 27 0.07 -18.83 12.45
C TYR A 27 0.56 -17.46 11.93
N VAL A 28 -0.31 -16.46 11.71
CA VAL A 28 0.10 -15.14 11.17
C VAL A 28 -0.69 -14.00 11.82
N LEU A 29 0.03 -13.11 12.52
CA LEU A 29 -0.51 -11.82 12.99
C LEU A 29 -0.78 -10.91 11.78
N LYS A 30 -2.06 -10.71 11.47
CA LYS A 30 -2.49 -9.71 10.47
C LYS A 30 -3.21 -8.57 11.21
N PRO A 31 -2.99 -7.29 10.84
CA PRO A 31 -3.76 -6.20 11.41
C PRO A 31 -5.24 -6.40 11.12
N SER A 32 -6.10 -6.22 12.12
CA SER A 32 -7.56 -6.19 11.92
C SER A 32 -7.95 -5.13 10.90
N HIS A 33 -9.03 -5.38 10.16
CA HIS A 33 -9.62 -4.36 9.28
C HIS A 33 -10.30 -3.24 10.08
N ILE A 34 -10.57 -3.47 11.37
CA ILE A 34 -11.14 -2.49 12.28
C ILE A 34 -10.03 -1.97 13.20
N GLY A 35 -9.87 -0.65 13.24
CA GLY A 35 -8.78 -0.02 13.99
C GLY A 35 -8.96 1.47 14.16
N LYS A 36 -7.97 2.11 14.79
CA LYS A 36 -7.93 3.54 15.05
C LYS A 36 -7.20 4.26 13.92
N MET A 37 -7.90 5.17 13.26
CA MET A 37 -7.31 6.14 12.32
C MET A 37 -6.87 7.40 13.08
N SER A 38 -5.75 7.99 12.65
CA SER A 38 -5.33 9.35 13.02
C SER A 38 -4.83 10.12 11.80
N CYS A 39 -5.41 11.29 11.53
CA CYS A 39 -5.00 12.21 10.48
C CYS A 39 -4.44 13.51 11.05
N VAL A 40 -3.15 13.76 10.84
CA VAL A 40 -2.47 14.97 11.34
C VAL A 40 -2.98 16.23 10.63
N LYS A 41 -3.36 16.14 9.34
CA LYS A 41 -3.74 17.32 8.55
C LYS A 41 -5.08 17.93 8.97
N CYS A 42 -6.08 17.12 9.31
CA CYS A 42 -7.41 17.61 9.67
C CYS A 42 -7.84 17.24 11.11
N GLY A 43 -6.93 16.68 11.90
CA GLY A 43 -7.20 16.28 13.29
C GLY A 43 -8.14 15.09 13.48
N MET A 44 -8.61 14.45 12.41
CA MET A 44 -9.55 13.33 12.51
C MET A 44 -8.92 12.16 13.26
N ASN A 45 -9.57 11.71 14.33
CA ASN A 45 -9.14 10.58 15.13
C ASN A 45 -10.36 9.74 15.52
N LYS A 46 -10.53 8.56 14.91
CA LYS A 46 -11.70 7.71 15.12
C LYS A 46 -11.43 6.25 14.83
N LYS A 47 -12.23 5.37 15.44
CA LYS A 47 -12.30 3.96 15.05
C LYS A 47 -13.02 3.84 13.72
N ILE A 48 -12.45 3.09 12.79
CA ILE A 48 -13.02 2.83 11.46
C ILE A 48 -12.75 1.39 11.03
N GLU A 49 -13.50 0.96 10.03
CA GLU A 49 -13.16 -0.18 9.19
C GLU A 49 -12.44 0.30 7.93
N ILE A 50 -11.29 -0.29 7.61
CA ILE A 50 -10.57 -0.03 6.36
C ILE A 50 -11.24 -0.77 5.22
N LYS A 51 -11.38 -0.04 4.10
CA LYS A 51 -11.73 -0.60 2.80
C LYS A 51 -10.57 -0.45 1.82
N THR A 52 -10.56 -1.25 0.75
CA THR A 52 -9.47 -1.26 -0.24
C THR A 52 -9.24 0.12 -0.87
N GLU A 53 -10.28 0.91 -1.09
CA GLU A 53 -10.23 2.27 -1.62
C GLU A 53 -9.57 3.28 -0.66
N MET A 54 -9.43 2.93 0.61
CA MET A 54 -8.81 3.79 1.63
C MET A 54 -7.29 3.68 1.64
N TYR A 55 -6.67 2.67 1.03
CA TYR A 55 -5.20 2.58 1.00
C TYR A 55 -4.57 3.81 0.33
N PHE A 56 -3.54 4.36 0.96
CA PHE A 56 -2.86 5.54 0.40
C PHE A 56 -2.06 5.17 -0.86
N TYR A 57 -1.39 4.01 -0.84
CA TYR A 57 -0.54 3.54 -1.93
C TYR A 57 -1.25 2.54 -2.85
N GLN A 58 -2.16 3.03 -3.68
CA GLN A 58 -2.92 2.22 -4.67
C GLN A 58 -2.38 2.38 -6.09
N ILE A 59 -1.93 1.31 -6.72
CA ILE A 59 -1.47 1.28 -8.10
C ILE A 59 -2.57 0.63 -8.95
N PRO A 60 -3.33 1.40 -9.76
CA PRO A 60 -4.29 0.82 -10.69
C PRO A 60 -3.53 0.03 -11.77
N VAL A 61 -3.97 -1.19 -12.05
CA VAL A 61 -3.43 -2.08 -13.09
C VAL A 61 -4.61 -2.70 -13.83
N ASP A 62 -4.91 -2.19 -15.03
CA ASP A 62 -6.09 -2.54 -15.80
C ASP A 62 -7.38 -2.42 -14.94
N ASN A 63 -8.10 -3.52 -14.72
CA ASN A 63 -9.33 -3.58 -13.92
C ASN A 63 -9.11 -3.96 -12.44
N ARG A 64 -7.86 -3.93 -11.96
CA ARG A 64 -7.47 -4.32 -10.59
C ARG A 64 -6.68 -3.21 -9.91
N ILE A 65 -6.61 -3.27 -8.59
CA ILE A 65 -5.82 -2.36 -7.78
C ILE A 65 -4.79 -3.18 -7.01
N LEU A 66 -3.51 -2.91 -7.24
CA LEU A 66 -2.42 -3.33 -6.37
C LEU A 66 -2.31 -2.28 -5.25
N TYR A 67 -2.14 -2.68 -4.00
CA TYR A 67 -1.97 -1.72 -2.91
C TYR A 67 -0.89 -2.15 -1.92
N ALA A 68 -0.21 -1.16 -1.33
CA ALA A 68 0.74 -1.35 -0.25
C ALA A 68 0.17 -0.81 1.06
N ARG A 69 0.42 -1.51 2.16
CA ARG A 69 0.01 -1.07 3.50
C ARG A 69 0.82 0.13 3.96
N THR A 70 2.11 0.12 3.73
CA THR A 70 3.03 1.18 4.14
C THR A 70 3.96 1.56 2.99
N PHE A 71 4.67 2.67 3.13
CA PHE A 71 5.71 3.08 2.20
C PHE A 71 6.78 2.01 2.01
N ASP A 72 7.22 1.33 3.07
CA ASP A 72 8.20 0.26 2.96
C ASP A 72 7.66 -0.92 2.15
N ASN A 73 6.39 -1.28 2.34
CA ASN A 73 5.75 -2.30 1.50
C ASN A 73 5.66 -1.85 0.04
N LEU A 74 5.48 -0.57 -0.24
CA LEU A 74 5.51 -0.03 -1.60
C LEU A 74 6.90 -0.19 -2.23
N LEU A 75 7.98 0.09 -1.49
CA LEU A 75 9.36 -0.11 -1.93
C LEU A 75 9.66 -1.59 -2.22
N ILE A 76 9.16 -2.49 -1.37
CA ILE A 76 9.28 -3.95 -1.57
C ILE A 76 8.56 -4.36 -2.87
N LEU A 77 7.33 -3.90 -3.10
CA LEU A 77 6.59 -4.18 -4.34
C LEU A 77 7.33 -3.67 -5.57
N ARG A 78 7.88 -2.45 -5.50
CA ARG A 78 8.70 -1.88 -6.58
C ARG A 78 9.86 -2.82 -6.93
N LYS A 79 10.62 -3.25 -5.92
CA LYS A 79 11.75 -4.17 -6.10
C LYS A 79 11.30 -5.50 -6.70
N TYR A 80 10.21 -6.07 -6.18
CA TYR A 80 9.60 -7.33 -6.65
C TYR A 80 9.31 -7.32 -8.16
N PHE A 81 8.60 -6.29 -8.65
CA PHE A 81 8.27 -6.20 -10.08
C PHE A 81 9.46 -5.80 -10.96
N ALA A 82 10.40 -5.01 -10.44
CA ALA A 82 11.62 -4.63 -11.15
C ALA A 82 12.52 -5.85 -11.41
N GLU A 83 12.74 -6.67 -10.39
CA GLU A 83 13.57 -7.87 -10.42
C GLU A 83 12.84 -9.09 -11.01
N ASN A 84 11.56 -8.95 -11.37
CA ASN A 84 10.74 -10.03 -11.92
C ASN A 84 10.71 -11.26 -11.00
N MET A 85 10.61 -11.02 -9.69
CA MET A 85 10.46 -12.07 -8.69
C MET A 85 9.12 -12.80 -8.89
N LYS A 86 9.12 -14.12 -8.66
CA LYS A 86 7.94 -14.99 -8.74
C LYS A 86 8.00 -16.03 -7.63
N MET A 87 6.87 -16.34 -7.01
CA MET A 87 6.73 -17.45 -6.08
C MET A 87 6.45 -18.73 -6.85
N TYR A 88 7.51 -19.47 -7.18
CA TYR A 88 7.40 -20.74 -7.91
C TYR A 88 6.82 -21.88 -7.07
N SER A 89 7.05 -21.87 -5.75
CA SER A 89 6.57 -22.90 -4.82
C SER A 89 5.06 -22.85 -4.61
N ASP A 90 4.48 -21.64 -4.62
CA ASP A 90 3.08 -21.40 -4.28
C ASP A 90 2.43 -20.43 -5.28
N PRO A 91 2.19 -20.86 -6.54
CA PRO A 91 1.68 -19.98 -7.60
C PRO A 91 0.32 -19.35 -7.28
N GLU A 92 -0.48 -20.01 -6.43
CA GLU A 92 -1.78 -19.54 -5.96
C GLU A 92 -1.69 -18.36 -4.99
N LEU A 93 -0.54 -18.21 -4.32
CA LEU A 93 -0.26 -17.10 -3.41
C LEU A 93 0.43 -15.93 -4.13
N ASP A 94 0.78 -16.10 -5.40
CA ASP A 94 1.48 -15.09 -6.20
C ASP A 94 0.52 -14.10 -6.89
N PHE A 95 1.09 -13.06 -7.50
CA PHE A 95 0.29 -12.05 -8.19
C PHE A 95 -0.38 -12.60 -9.47
N PRO A 96 -1.52 -12.01 -9.89
CA PRO A 96 -2.15 -12.36 -11.16
C PRO A 96 -1.20 -12.17 -12.36
N LYS A 97 -1.31 -13.03 -13.37
CA LYS A 97 -0.52 -12.95 -14.62
C LYS A 97 -0.56 -11.56 -15.28
N SER A 98 -1.67 -10.82 -15.14
CA SER A 98 -1.79 -9.45 -15.66
C SER A 98 -0.77 -8.49 -15.05
N PHE A 99 -0.44 -8.64 -13.77
CA PHE A 99 0.51 -7.75 -13.10
C PHE A 99 1.92 -7.95 -13.68
N TYR A 100 2.32 -9.20 -13.97
CA TYR A 100 3.60 -9.48 -14.63
C TYR A 100 3.68 -8.94 -16.05
N LYS A 101 2.60 -9.07 -16.84
CA LYS A 101 2.54 -8.47 -18.19
C LYS A 101 2.75 -6.95 -18.13
N LYS A 102 2.31 -6.31 -17.04
CA LYS A 102 2.39 -4.88 -16.80
C LYS A 102 3.51 -4.47 -15.84
N ARG A 103 4.47 -5.34 -15.52
CA ARG A 103 5.47 -5.09 -14.46
C ARG A 103 6.25 -3.78 -14.63
N LYS A 104 6.62 -3.43 -15.88
CA LYS A 104 7.33 -2.17 -16.18
C LYS A 104 6.46 -0.95 -15.88
N GLU A 105 5.18 -1.02 -16.26
CA GLU A 105 4.18 0.01 -15.98
C GLU A 105 3.94 0.16 -14.46
N ILE A 106 3.82 -0.96 -13.75
CA ILE A 106 3.69 -0.98 -12.28
C ILE A 106 4.89 -0.26 -11.63
N VAL A 107 6.13 -0.61 -12.01
CA VAL A 107 7.33 0.04 -11.46
C VAL A 107 7.31 1.55 -11.73
N GLN A 108 6.94 1.99 -12.93
CA GLN A 108 6.82 3.42 -13.26
C GLN A 108 5.75 4.13 -12.44
N LEU A 109 4.59 3.51 -12.23
CA LEU A 109 3.52 4.07 -11.39
C LEU A 109 3.95 4.19 -9.93
N ILE A 110 4.70 3.19 -9.43
CA ILE A 110 5.28 3.24 -8.08
C ILE A 110 6.35 4.33 -7.98
N ASP A 111 7.24 4.46 -8.97
CA ASP A 111 8.27 5.51 -9.01
C ASP A 111 7.66 6.93 -8.96
N LYS A 112 6.56 7.15 -9.69
CA LYS A 112 5.80 8.41 -9.65
C LYS A 112 5.19 8.71 -8.28
N ARG A 113 4.87 7.68 -7.49
CA ARG A 113 4.32 7.81 -6.13
C ARG A 113 5.41 8.07 -5.09
N ILE A 114 6.61 7.51 -5.30
CA ILE A 114 7.75 7.66 -4.40
C ILE A 114 8.39 9.04 -4.55
N LYS A 115 8.53 9.53 -5.80
CA LYS A 115 9.06 10.87 -6.05
C LYS A 115 8.01 11.90 -5.60
N PRO A 116 8.30 12.74 -4.59
CA PRO A 116 7.46 13.91 -4.36
C PRO A 116 7.53 14.78 -5.61
N ALA A 117 6.43 15.43 -5.97
CA ALA A 117 6.47 16.55 -6.89
C ALA A 117 7.40 17.62 -6.28
N GLY A 118 8.66 17.68 -6.75
CA GLY A 118 9.65 18.64 -6.28
C GLY A 118 11.03 18.03 -6.02
N ASN A 119 11.81 17.86 -7.08
CA ASN A 119 13.22 18.24 -7.15
C ASN A 119 13.63 18.25 -8.64
N ASN A 120 13.31 19.36 -9.29
CA ASN A 120 14.16 19.89 -10.34
C ASN A 120 15.42 20.44 -9.63
N GLY A 121 16.60 19.94 -10.02
CA GLY A 121 17.89 20.36 -9.48
C GLY A 121 18.48 19.33 -8.51
N TYR A 122 19.50 18.60 -8.94
CA TYR A 122 20.87 19.14 -9.00
C TYR A 122 21.56 18.63 -10.27
N SER A 123 22.30 19.56 -10.85
CA SER A 123 23.23 19.44 -11.97
C SER A 123 24.30 18.37 -11.78
#